data_AF-A0A4Q5TG13-F1
#
_entry.id   AF-A0A4Q5TG13-F1
#
_cell.length_a   1.000
_cell.length_b   1.000
_cell.length_c   1.000
_cell.angle_alpha   90.00
_cell.angle_beta   90.00
_cell.angle_gamma   90.00
#
_symmetry.space_group_name_H-M   'P 1'
#
loop_
_entity.id
_entity.type
_entity.pdbx_description
1 polymer ?
#
loop_
_entity_poly.entity_id
_entity_poly.type
_entity_poly.pdbx_seq_one_letter_code
_entity_poly.pdbx_strand_id
1 'polypeptide(L)'
;MKAIKYVPKPVISIAYLLLVVFAVILFFGRKKTIFRIDQLTSMFPDFYQHISNFSISYLLLSGVGYMWLLVGIPFKYIAALAILLLVANFVYEQWIPILNTPDIIDAVYGCCGTMLAFLFLLLTKRYGLLPKPQQPD
;
A
#
# COMPACT_ATOMS: atom_id res chain seq x y z
N MET A 1 18.04 -4.89 18.50
CA MET A 1 16.58 -4.98 18.24
C MET A 1 15.72 -4.37 19.38
N LYS A 2 16.10 -3.20 19.95
CA LYS A 2 15.32 -2.52 21.03
C LYS A 2 14.19 -1.60 20.53
N ALA A 3 14.04 -1.41 19.22
CA ALA A 3 13.06 -0.46 18.65
C ALA A 3 11.64 -1.05 18.44
N ILE A 4 11.50 -2.37 18.26
CA ILE A 4 10.20 -2.99 18.00
C ILE A 4 9.42 -3.13 19.31
N LYS A 5 8.29 -2.43 19.42
CA LYS A 5 7.39 -2.42 20.58
C LYS A 5 6.25 -3.43 20.45
N TYR A 6 5.83 -3.73 19.23
CA TYR A 6 4.72 -4.63 18.95
C TYR A 6 5.14 -5.77 18.03
N VAL A 7 4.55 -6.94 18.25
CA VAL A 7 4.66 -8.10 17.39
C VAL A 7 3.30 -8.34 16.74
N PRO A 8 3.22 -8.46 15.41
CA PRO A 8 1.97 -8.76 14.72
C PRO A 8 1.60 -10.23 14.93
N LYS A 9 0.30 -10.51 15.03
CA LYS A 9 -0.20 -11.90 15.02
C LYS A 9 0.25 -12.59 13.73
N PRO A 10 0.55 -13.91 13.75
CA PRO A 10 1.00 -14.63 12.56
C PRO A 10 0.09 -14.46 11.34
N VAL A 11 -1.23 -14.49 11.56
CA VAL A 11 -2.23 -14.27 10.50
C VAL A 11 -2.08 -12.90 9.83
N ILE A 12 -1.76 -11.86 10.60
CA ILE A 12 -1.56 -10.50 10.07
C ILE A 12 -0.26 -10.42 9.28
N SER A 13 0.81 -11.06 9.74
CA SER A 13 2.07 -11.15 8.99
C SER A 13 1.90 -11.87 7.67
N ILE A 14 1.15 -12.97 7.66
CA ILE A 14 0.84 -13.72 6.44
C ILE A 14 0.00 -12.86 5.50
N ALA A 15 -1.08 -12.23 5.99
CA ALA A 15 -1.92 -11.34 5.20
C ALA A 15 -1.13 -10.16 4.61
N TYR A 16 -0.24 -9.55 5.39
CA TYR A 16 0.65 -8.49 4.93
C TYR A 16 1.53 -8.97 3.78
N LEU A 17 2.23 -10.11 3.95
CA LEU A 17 3.12 -10.66 2.92
C LEU A 17 2.35 -11.01 1.64
N LEU A 18 1.17 -11.61 1.76
CA LEU A 18 0.32 -11.94 0.61
C LEU A 18 -0.10 -10.68 -0.15
N LEU A 19 -0.53 -9.63 0.55
CA LEU A 19 -0.93 -8.38 -0.09
C LEU A 19 0.25 -7.65 -0.74
N VAL A 20 1.44 -7.67 -0.11
CA VAL A 20 2.67 -7.12 -0.71
C VAL A 20 3.05 -7.89 -1.97
N VAL A 21 3.08 -9.22 -1.93
CA VAL A 21 3.37 -10.06 -3.09
C VAL A 21 2.35 -9.80 -4.19
N PHE A 22 1.07 -9.74 -3.86
CA PHE A 22 0.01 -9.41 -4.81
C PHE A 22 0.23 -8.04 -5.46
N ALA A 23 0.49 -6.99 -4.69
CA ALA A 23 0.76 -5.65 -5.22
C ALA A 23 2.01 -5.62 -6.12
N VAL A 24 3.05 -6.39 -5.79
CA VAL A 24 4.27 -6.54 -6.60
C VAL A 24 3.99 -7.28 -7.91
N ILE A 25 3.21 -8.38 -7.88
CA ILE A 25 2.80 -9.11 -9.09
C ILE A 25 2.03 -8.17 -10.03
N LEU A 26 1.05 -7.43 -9.49
CA LEU A 26 0.29 -6.44 -10.24
C LEU A 26 1.18 -5.37 -10.87
N PHE A 27 2.16 -4.85 -10.11
CA PHE A 27 3.12 -3.86 -10.60
C PHE A 27 3.92 -4.39 -11.79
N PHE A 28 4.42 -5.63 -11.71
CA PHE A 28 5.17 -6.24 -12.81
C PHE A 28 4.29 -6.60 -14.01
N GLY A 29 3.00 -6.85 -13.81
CA GLY A 29 2.03 -7.07 -14.89
C GLY A 29 1.93 -5.90 -15.88
N ARG A 30 2.25 -4.66 -15.45
CA ARG A 30 2.37 -3.51 -16.36
C ARG A 30 3.40 -3.77 -17.46
N LYS A 31 4.57 -4.32 -17.11
CA LYS A 31 5.72 -4.50 -18.01
C LYS A 31 5.83 -5.90 -18.62
N LYS A 32 5.42 -6.93 -17.91
CA LYS A 32 5.61 -8.33 -18.31
C LYS A 32 4.26 -9.04 -18.39
N THR A 33 3.94 -9.55 -19.57
CA THR A 33 2.68 -10.26 -19.85
C THR A 33 2.50 -11.52 -19.01
N ILE A 34 3.58 -12.19 -18.60
CA ILE A 34 3.53 -13.38 -17.72
C ILE A 34 2.87 -13.12 -16.35
N PHE A 35 2.86 -11.87 -15.90
CA PHE A 35 2.21 -11.47 -14.64
C PHE A 35 0.81 -10.86 -14.87
N ARG A 36 0.30 -10.90 -16.11
CA ARG A 36 -1.05 -10.41 -16.42
C ARG A 36 -2.10 -11.49 -16.16
N ILE A 37 -3.25 -11.03 -15.68
CA ILE A 37 -4.44 -11.84 -15.50
C ILE A 37 -5.33 -11.57 -16.72
N ASP A 38 -5.51 -12.58 -17.57
CA ASP A 38 -6.20 -12.42 -18.86
C ASP A 38 -7.66 -11.97 -18.67
N GLN A 39 -8.36 -12.50 -17.66
CA GLN A 39 -9.73 -12.12 -17.33
C GLN A 39 -9.85 -10.64 -16.94
N LEU A 40 -8.83 -10.10 -16.29
CA LEU A 40 -8.85 -8.70 -15.86
C LEU A 40 -8.62 -7.77 -17.05
N THR A 41 -7.77 -8.21 -17.99
CA THR A 41 -7.49 -7.50 -19.24
C THR A 41 -8.69 -7.55 -20.20
N SER A 42 -9.48 -8.62 -20.20
CA SER A 42 -10.69 -8.70 -21.03
C SER A 42 -11.83 -7.84 -20.50
N MET A 43 -11.98 -7.71 -19.18
CA MET A 43 -12.99 -6.83 -18.57
C MET A 43 -12.57 -5.36 -18.58
N PHE A 44 -11.27 -5.10 -18.41
CA PHE A 44 -10.70 -3.76 -18.33
C PHE A 44 -9.42 -3.69 -19.18
N PRO A 45 -9.54 -3.35 -20.49
CA PRO A 45 -8.42 -3.37 -21.43
C PRO A 45 -7.20 -2.55 -20.98
N ASP A 46 -7.45 -1.43 -20.31
CA ASP A 46 -6.41 -0.49 -19.87
C ASP A 46 -5.96 -0.73 -18.42
N PHE A 47 -6.44 -1.78 -17.75
CA PHE A 47 -6.13 -2.08 -16.35
C PHE A 47 -4.62 -2.01 -16.04
N TYR A 48 -3.80 -2.67 -16.85
CA TYR A 48 -2.36 -2.74 -16.65
C TYR A 48 -1.62 -1.42 -16.98
N GLN A 49 -2.28 -0.44 -17.57
CA GLN A 49 -1.71 0.90 -17.78
C GLN A 49 -1.67 1.68 -16.45
N HIS A 50 -2.74 1.56 -15.65
CA HIS A 50 -2.92 2.34 -14.41
C HIS A 50 -2.54 1.60 -13.13
N ILE A 51 -2.47 0.25 -13.17
CA ILE A 51 -2.29 -0.57 -11.96
C ILE A 51 -1.00 -0.27 -11.17
N SER A 52 0.02 0.29 -11.82
CA SER A 52 1.24 0.68 -11.11
C SER A 52 1.01 1.76 -10.07
N ASN A 53 0.07 2.70 -10.28
CA ASN A 53 -0.23 3.76 -9.33
C ASN A 53 -0.89 3.20 -8.07
N PHE A 54 -1.79 2.23 -8.25
CA PHE A 54 -2.32 1.42 -7.15
C PHE A 54 -1.21 0.70 -6.39
N SER A 55 -0.34 -0.04 -7.09
CA SER A 55 0.71 -0.84 -6.45
C SER A 55 1.72 0.03 -5.70
N ILE A 56 2.18 1.13 -6.28
CA ILE A 56 3.13 2.05 -5.64
C ILE A 56 2.49 2.67 -4.39
N SER A 57 1.28 3.21 -4.53
CA SER A 57 0.57 3.84 -3.40
C SER A 57 0.32 2.86 -2.26
N TYR A 58 -0.08 1.63 -2.58
CA TYR A 58 -0.25 0.56 -1.60
C TYR A 58 1.08 0.21 -0.92
N LEU A 59 2.14 -0.09 -1.68
CA LEU A 59 3.42 -0.54 -1.15
C LEU A 59 4.09 0.54 -0.29
N LEU A 60 3.99 1.81 -0.67
CA LEU A 60 4.57 2.92 0.08
C LEU A 60 3.88 3.09 1.43
N LEU A 61 2.54 3.18 1.45
CA LEU A 61 1.81 3.35 2.70
C LEU A 61 1.91 2.11 3.58
N SER A 62 1.70 0.92 3.03
CA SER A 62 1.75 -0.34 3.79
C SER A 62 3.15 -0.62 4.31
N GLY A 63 4.20 -0.42 3.52
CA GLY A 63 5.58 -0.65 3.94
C GLY A 63 6.01 0.26 5.09
N VAL A 64 5.86 1.58 4.91
CA VAL A 64 6.22 2.57 5.94
C VAL A 64 5.30 2.43 7.16
N GLY A 65 3.98 2.38 6.92
CA GLY A 65 2.97 2.32 7.96
C GLY A 65 3.06 1.05 8.81
N TYR A 66 3.32 -0.10 8.20
CA TYR A 66 3.48 -1.35 8.93
C TYR A 66 4.69 -1.29 9.86
N MET A 67 5.84 -0.83 9.37
CA MET A 67 7.03 -0.63 10.21
C MET A 67 6.78 0.36 11.36
N TRP A 68 6.07 1.46 11.09
CA TRP A 68 5.69 2.44 12.10
C TRP A 68 4.78 1.85 13.18
N LEU A 69 3.82 1.00 12.80
CA LEU A 69 2.99 0.27 13.76
C LEU A 69 3.84 -0.62 14.69
N LEU A 70 4.83 -1.33 14.15
CA LEU A 70 5.69 -2.22 14.94
C LEU A 70 6.56 -1.47 15.95
N VAL A 71 7.05 -0.29 15.60
CA VAL A 71 7.84 0.59 16.50
C VAL A 71 6.95 1.41 17.44
N GLY A 72 5.63 1.37 17.25
CA GLY A 72 4.65 2.03 18.10
C GLY A 72 4.49 3.52 17.82
N ILE A 73 4.73 3.96 16.59
CA ILE A 73 4.43 5.32 16.14
C ILE A 73 2.89 5.51 16.15
N PRO A 74 2.40 6.68 16.63
CA PRO A 74 0.96 6.97 16.65
C PRO A 74 0.31 6.89 15.26
N PHE A 75 -0.89 6.30 15.20
CA PHE A 75 -1.62 6.08 13.95
C PHE A 75 -1.95 7.39 13.19
N LYS A 76 -2.04 8.52 13.90
CA LYS A 76 -2.22 9.85 13.27
C LYS A 76 -1.16 10.19 12.22
N TYR A 77 0.08 9.70 12.38
CA TYR A 77 1.13 9.92 11.38
C TYR A 77 0.93 9.05 10.14
N ILE A 78 0.42 7.82 10.31
CA ILE A 78 0.01 6.96 9.19
C ILE A 78 -1.15 7.59 8.44
N ALA A 79 -2.14 8.15 9.15
CA ALA A 79 -3.24 8.89 8.54
C ALA A 79 -2.76 10.13 7.78
N ALA A 80 -1.82 10.90 8.35
CA ALA A 80 -1.21 12.03 7.66
C ALA A 80 -0.47 11.60 6.38
N LEU A 81 0.29 10.50 6.42
CA LEU A 81 0.95 9.94 5.24
C LEU A 81 -0.06 9.48 4.18
N ALA A 82 -1.17 8.86 4.59
CA ALA A 82 -2.24 8.47 3.67
C ALA A 82 -2.85 9.70 2.98
N ILE A 83 -3.17 10.76 3.72
CA ILE A 83 -3.67 12.02 3.16
C ILE A 83 -2.65 12.63 2.19
N LEU A 84 -1.37 12.65 2.57
CA LEU A 84 -0.30 13.14 1.70
C LEU A 84 -0.23 12.35 0.38
N LEU A 85 -0.36 11.02 0.43
CA LEU A 85 -0.38 10.19 -0.78
C LEU A 85 -1.61 10.43 -1.64
N LEU A 86 -2.80 10.61 -1.05
CA LEU A 86 -3.99 10.96 -1.83
C LEU A 86 -3.78 12.28 -2.56
N VAL A 87 -3.32 13.32 -1.86
CA VAL A 87 -3.01 14.63 -2.46
C VAL A 87 -1.93 14.49 -3.53
N ALA A 88 -0.87 13.73 -3.27
CA ALA A 88 0.22 13.53 -4.23
C ALA A 88 -0.26 12.83 -5.50
N ASN A 89 -1.13 11.82 -5.41
CA ASN A 89 -1.70 11.16 -6.60
C ASN A 89 -2.50 12.15 -7.46
N PHE A 90 -3.30 13.03 -6.85
CA PHE A 90 -4.04 14.06 -7.61
C PHE A 90 -3.13 15.15 -8.19
N VAL A 91 -2.17 15.66 -7.41
CA VAL A 91 -1.26 16.73 -7.86
C VAL A 91 -0.34 16.24 -8.96
N TYR A 92 0.23 15.04 -8.82
CA TYR A 92 1.12 14.45 -9.82
C TYR A 92 0.42 14.32 -11.18
N GLU A 93 -0.80 13.79 -11.20
CA GLU A 93 -1.53 13.57 -12.45
C GLU A 93 -2.01 14.86 -13.10
N GLN A 94 -2.37 15.89 -12.33
CA GLN A 94 -2.99 17.10 -12.87
C GLN A 94 -2.00 18.25 -13.13
N TRP A 95 -0.86 18.29 -12.44
CA TRP A 95 0.04 19.45 -12.45
C TRP A 95 1.47 19.15 -12.93
N ILE A 96 1.81 17.88 -13.20
CA ILE A 96 3.12 17.49 -13.75
C ILE A 96 2.95 16.91 -15.17
N PRO A 97 2.58 17.75 -16.16
CA PRO A 97 2.40 17.31 -17.55
C PRO A 97 3.70 16.90 -18.25
N ILE A 98 4.86 17.11 -17.58
CA ILE A 98 6.18 16.75 -18.10
C ILE A 98 6.39 15.22 -18.07
N LEU A 99 5.68 14.49 -17.19
CA LEU A 99 5.88 13.04 -16.99
C LEU A 99 4.65 12.19 -17.32
N ASN A 100 3.43 12.74 -17.30
CA ASN A 100 2.22 12.01 -17.69
C ASN A 100 1.22 12.91 -18.44
N THR A 101 0.45 12.35 -19.36
CA THR A 101 -0.79 12.98 -19.84
C THR A 101 -1.80 12.99 -18.70
N PRO A 102 -2.48 14.11 -18.40
CA PRO A 102 -3.43 14.15 -17.30
C PRO A 102 -4.51 13.08 -17.43
N ASP A 103 -4.47 12.10 -16.52
CA ASP A 103 -5.44 11.00 -16.46
C ASP A 103 -5.98 10.85 -15.04
N ILE A 104 -7.28 11.09 -14.89
CA ILE A 104 -7.96 10.97 -13.59
C ILE A 104 -8.01 9.50 -13.15
N ILE A 105 -8.02 8.56 -14.08
CA ILE A 105 -8.07 7.12 -13.79
C ILE A 105 -6.81 6.72 -13.01
N ASP A 106 -5.65 7.23 -13.39
CA ASP A 106 -4.39 7.00 -12.69
C ASP A 106 -4.45 7.42 -11.22
N ALA A 107 -4.99 8.62 -10.94
CA ALA A 107 -5.19 9.11 -9.59
C ALA A 107 -6.18 8.23 -8.79
N VAL A 108 -7.24 7.73 -9.44
CA VAL A 108 -8.22 6.81 -8.82
C VAL A 108 -7.55 5.49 -8.42
N TYR A 109 -6.73 4.90 -9.28
CA TYR A 109 -5.98 3.68 -8.93
C TYR A 109 -5.04 3.92 -7.75
N GLY A 110 -4.31 5.04 -7.75
CA GLY A 110 -3.50 5.47 -6.61
C GLY A 110 -4.29 5.56 -5.31
N CYS A 111 -5.45 6.24 -5.35
CA CYS A 111 -6.36 6.37 -4.22
C CYS A 111 -6.84 5.00 -3.70
N CYS A 112 -7.24 4.09 -4.58
CA CYS A 112 -7.64 2.73 -4.22
C CYS A 112 -6.51 1.97 -3.50
N GLY A 113 -5.27 2.11 -3.98
CA GLY A 113 -4.09 1.50 -3.35
C GLY A 113 -3.82 2.06 -1.95
N THR A 114 -3.89 3.38 -1.80
CA THR A 114 -3.78 4.07 -0.51
C THR A 114 -4.88 3.64 0.45
N MET A 115 -6.14 3.60 0.01
CA MET A 115 -7.27 3.20 0.84
C MET A 115 -7.16 1.76 1.32
N LEU A 116 -6.77 0.83 0.45
CA LEU A 116 -6.58 -0.57 0.81
C LEU A 116 -5.46 -0.72 1.86
N ALA A 117 -4.32 -0.06 1.67
CA ALA A 117 -3.23 -0.07 2.64
C ALA A 117 -3.66 0.55 3.98
N PHE A 118 -4.37 1.68 3.94
CA PHE A 118 -4.87 2.35 5.15
C PHE A 118 -5.82 1.46 5.94
N LEU A 119 -6.79 0.82 5.28
CA LEU A 119 -7.73 -0.11 5.90
C LEU A 119 -7.01 -1.30 6.52
N PHE A 120 -6.06 -1.89 5.80
CA PHE A 120 -5.24 -2.98 6.32
C PHE A 120 -4.47 -2.58 7.59
N LEU A 121 -3.82 -1.40 7.58
CA LEU A 121 -3.08 -0.88 8.72
C LEU A 121 -3.99 -0.53 9.91
N LEU A 122 -5.19 -0.01 9.65
CA LEU A 122 -6.19 0.28 10.68
C LEU A 122 -6.64 -1.00 11.39
N LEU A 123 -6.96 -2.05 10.63
CA LEU A 123 -7.33 -3.36 11.15
C LEU A 123 -6.17 -4.00 11.93
N THR A 124 -4.95 -3.88 11.40
CA THR A 124 -3.73 -4.34 12.06
C THR A 124 -3.55 -3.64 13.42
N LYS A 125 -3.68 -2.32 13.46
CA LYS A 125 -3.55 -1.54 14.70
C LYS A 125 -4.59 -1.94 15.75
N ARG A 126 -5.83 -2.19 15.31
CA ARG A 126 -6.97 -2.44 16.21
C ARG A 126 -7.02 -3.87 16.73
N TYR A 127 -6.66 -4.86 15.92
CA TYR A 127 -6.89 -6.28 16.22
C TYR A 127 -5.65 -7.18 16.07
N GLY A 128 -4.60 -6.67 15.44
CA GLY A 128 -3.50 -7.45 14.91
C GLY A 128 -2.18 -7.38 15.66
N LEU A 129 -2.01 -6.42 16.58
CA LEU A 129 -0.75 -6.21 17.30
C LEU A 129 -0.81 -6.73 18.73
N LEU A 130 0.27 -7.38 19.15
CA LEU A 130 0.52 -7.82 20.52
C LEU A 130 1.71 -7.03 21.09
N PRO A 131 1.68 -6.60 22.36
CA PRO A 131 2.86 -5.99 22.98
C PRO A 131 4.00 -7.01 23.03
N LYS A 132 5.22 -6.57 22.72
CA LYS A 132 6.40 -7.43 22.86
C LYS A 132 6.62 -7.72 24.37
N PRO A 133 6.79 -8.98 24.79
CA PRO A 133 7.14 -9.30 26.18
C PRO A 133 8.39 -8.53 26.59
N GLN A 134 8.34 -7.87 27.75
CA GLN A 134 9.54 -7.27 28.34
C GLN A 134 10.46 -8.43 28.75
N GLN A 135 11.62 -8.50 28.12
CA GLN A 135 12.66 -9.42 28.55
C GLN A 135 13.27 -8.81 29.81
N PRO A 136 13.28 -9.51 30.97
CA PRO A 136 14.02 -9.02 32.13
C PRO A 136 15.48 -8.87 31.74
N ASP A 137 16.09 -7.74 32.13
CA ASP A 137 17.50 -7.44 31.92
C ASP A 137 18.41 -8.48 32.60
#